data_AF-A0A5S4Y8H7-F1
#
_entry.id   AF-A0A5S4Y8H7-F1
#
_cell.length_a   1.000
_cell.length_b   1.000
_cell.length_c   1.000
_cell.angle_alpha   90.00
_cell.angle_beta   90.00
_cell.angle_gamma   90.00
#
_symmetry.space_group_name_H-M   'P 1'
#
loop_
_entity.id
_entity.type
_entity.pdbx_description
1 polymer ?
#
loop_
_entity_poly.entity_id
_entity_poly.type
_entity_poly.pdbx_seq_one_letter_code
_entity_poly.pdbx_strand_id
1 'polypeptide(L)' 'FIFRKEIFDFIQEGEELVVEPFKRLIECDRLMAFKHEGFWRAMDTLRDRQVLEEMIERGQMPWRLDGGARAAVAP' A
#
# COMPACT_ATOMS: atom_id res chain seq x y z
N PHE A 1 -2.76 3.79 -0.37
CA PHE A 1 -4.17 4.11 -0.68
C PHE A 1 -4.25 5.27 -1.65
N ILE A 2 -5.34 5.38 -2.41
CA ILE A 2 -5.65 6.54 -3.26
C ILE A 2 -6.99 7.08 -2.77
N PHE A 3 -7.03 8.36 -2.42
CA PHE A 3 -8.23 8.99 -1.86
C PHE A 3 -8.61 10.23 -2.66
N ARG A 4 -9.91 10.52 -2.70
CA ARG A 4 -10.40 11.86 -3.04
C ARG A 4 -10.45 12.71 -1.77
N LYS A 5 -10.56 14.05 -1.90
CA LYS A 5 -10.48 14.98 -0.76
C LYS A 5 -11.60 14.77 0.27
N GLU A 6 -12.74 14.27 -0.17
CA GLU A 6 -13.92 13.96 0.64
C GLU A 6 -13.63 12.89 1.71
N ILE A 7 -12.47 12.22 1.68
CA ILE A 7 -12.03 11.29 2.74
C ILE A 7 -12.03 11.96 4.13
N PHE A 8 -11.74 13.26 4.20
CA PHE A 8 -11.71 13.98 5.48
C PHE A 8 -13.10 14.13 6.11
N ASP A 9 -14.18 13.97 5.34
CA ASP A 9 -15.55 13.95 5.88
C ASP A 9 -15.83 12.64 6.65
N PHE A 10 -14.99 11.62 6.47
CA PHE A 10 -15.14 10.29 7.09
C PHE A 10 -14.15 10.06 8.24
N ILE A 11 -13.21 10.98 8.49
CA ILE A 11 -12.19 10.89 9.55
C ILE A 11 -12.53 11.86 10.67
N GLN A 12 -12.64 11.35 11.89
CA GLN A 12 -12.85 12.17 13.09
C GLN A 12 -11.56 12.23 13.92
N GLU A 13 -11.52 13.17 14.86
CA GLU A 13 -10.35 13.38 15.71
C GLU A 13 -10.06 12.15 16.58
N GLY A 14 -8.80 11.68 16.57
CA GLY A 14 -8.35 10.53 17.35
C GLY A 14 -8.58 9.16 16.72
N GLU A 15 -9.16 9.08 15.52
CA GLU A 15 -9.44 7.81 14.84
C GLU A 15 -8.24 7.24 14.08
N GLU A 16 -8.24 5.92 13.94
CA GLU A 16 -7.34 5.20 13.04
C GLU A 16 -8.01 5.06 11.67
N LEU A 17 -7.27 5.29 10.59
CA LEU A 17 -7.83 5.40 9.23
C LEU A 17 -8.59 4.15 8.76
N VAL A 18 -8.12 2.95 9.10
CA VAL A 18 -8.63 1.67 8.59
C VAL A 18 -9.77 1.11 9.45
N VAL A 19 -9.84 1.43 10.74
CA VAL A 19 -10.90 0.89 11.61
C VAL A 19 -12.20 1.66 11.42
N GLU A 20 -12.27 2.93 11.83
CA GLU A 20 -13.53 3.69 11.83
C GLU A 20 -13.88 4.29 10.45
N PRO A 21 -12.98 5.03 9.77
CA PRO A 21 -13.30 5.68 8.50
C PRO A 21 -13.60 4.69 7.37
N PHE A 22 -12.83 3.61 7.25
CA PHE A 22 -13.09 2.60 6.20
C PHE A 22 -14.40 1.87 6.44
N LYS A 23 -14.77 1.61 7.69
CA LYS A 23 -16.09 1.06 8.00
C LYS A 23 -17.21 1.96 7.49
N ARG A 24 -17.14 3.28 7.76
CA ARG A 24 -18.11 4.26 7.24
C ARG A 24 -18.13 4.32 5.71
N LEU A 25 -16.97 4.23 5.06
CA LEU A 25 -16.88 4.20 3.60
C LEU A 25 -17.52 2.94 3.01
N ILE A 26 -17.33 1.77 3.63
CA ILE A 26 -17.95 0.51 3.21
C ILE A 26 -19.47 0.61 3.32
N GLU A 27 -19.99 1.14 4.43
CA GLU A 27 -21.44 1.38 4.62
C GLU A 27 -22.04 2.29 3.54
N CYS A 28 -21.22 3.18 2.96
CA CYS A 28 -21.60 4.11 1.90
C CYS A 28 -21.27 3.60 0.48
N ASP A 29 -20.76 2.38 0.32
CA ASP A 29 -20.27 1.82 -0.96
C ASP A 29 -19.20 2.69 -1.66
N ARG A 30 -18.29 3.27 -0.86
CA ARG A 30 -17.23 4.20 -1.33
C ARG A 30 -15.80 3.67 -1.15
N LEU A 31 -15.64 2.37 -0.88
CA LEU A 31 -14.33 1.74 -0.75
C LEU A 31 -14.19 0.61 -1.78
N MET A 32 -13.14 0.68 -2.59
CA MET A 32 -12.80 -0.38 -3.55
C MET A 32 -11.42 -0.96 -3.26
N ALA A 33 -11.27 -2.27 -3.46
CA ALA A 33 -10.00 -2.96 -3.38
C ALA A 33 -9.37 -3.08 -4.78
N PHE A 34 -8.11 -2.68 -4.89
CA PHE A 34 -7.31 -2.90 -6.09
C PHE A 34 -6.32 -4.03 -5.84
N LYS A 35 -6.30 -5.03 -6.73
CA LYS A 35 -5.39 -6.17 -6.64
C LYS A 35 -4.04 -5.82 -7.29
N HIS A 36 -3.01 -5.65 -6.46
CA HIS A 36 -1.64 -5.47 -6.95
C HIS A 36 -1.01 -6.84 -7.25
N GLU A 37 -0.63 -7.07 -8.50
CA GLU A 37 -0.02 -8.34 -8.96
C GLU A 37 1.53 -8.31 -8.89
N GLY A 38 2.12 -7.15 -8.60
CA GLY A 38 3.57 -7.00 -8.50
C GLY A 38 4.13 -7.42 -7.14
N PHE A 39 5.45 -7.27 -6.99
CA PHE A 39 6.10 -7.52 -5.71
C PHE A 39 5.60 -6.53 -4.64
N TRP A 40 5.29 -7.05 -3.46
CA TRP A 40 5.01 -6.27 -2.25
C TRP A 40 5.43 -7.08 -1.02
N ARG A 41 6.09 -6.42 -0.06
CA ARG A 41 6.44 -6.97 1.26
C ARG A 41 6.48 -5.88 2.31
N ALA A 42 5.99 -6.18 3.51
CA ALA A 42 6.14 -5.35 4.70
C ALA A 42 7.47 -5.63 5.42
N MET A 43 7.83 -4.75 6.36
CA MET A 43 9.01 -4.87 7.21
C MET A 43 8.62 -4.61 8.68
N ASP A 44 7.83 -5.52 9.25
CA ASP A 44 7.28 -5.35 10.60
C ASP A 44 8.15 -6.04 11.65
N THR A 45 8.91 -7.07 11.24
CA THR A 45 9.77 -7.85 12.13
C THR A 45 11.24 -7.76 11.76
N LEU A 46 12.12 -8.11 12.70
CA LEU A 46 13.56 -8.23 12.44
C LEU A 46 13.86 -9.21 11.29
N ARG A 47 13.07 -10.28 11.18
CA ARG A 47 13.19 -11.27 10.10
C ARG A 47 12.87 -10.66 8.75
N ASP A 48 11.85 -9.81 8.66
CA ASP A 48 11.50 -9.15 7.40
C ASP A 48 12.63 -8.23 6.92
N ARG A 49 13.24 -7.49 7.86
CA ARG A 49 14.44 -6.67 7.58
C ARG A 49 15.56 -7.53 7.00
N GLN A 50 15.92 -8.64 7.66
CA GLN A 50 16.99 -9.53 7.18
C GLN A 50 16.71 -10.03 5.76
N VAL A 51 15.47 -10.41 5.45
CA VAL A 51 15.13 -10.88 4.10
C VAL A 51 15.23 -9.75 3.06
N LEU A 52 14.79 -8.53 3.39
CA LEU A 52 14.94 -7.39 2.48
C LEU A 52 16.41 -7.00 2.28
N GLU A 53 17.24 -7.13 3.32
CA GLU A 53 18.69 -6.90 3.24
C GLU A 53 19.39 -7.91 2.32
N GLU A 54 19.08 -9.21 2.46
CA GLU A 54 19.60 -10.24 1.55
C GLU A 54 19.22 -9.96 0.09
N MET A 55 18.01 -9.46 -0.16
CA MET A 55 17.56 -9.08 -1.51
C MET A 55 18.38 -7.92 -2.08
N ILE A 56 18.74 -6.94 -1.23
CA ILE A 56 19.63 -5.83 -1.61
C ILE A 56 21.04 -6.34 -1.91
N GLU A 57 21.61 -7.16 -1.04
CA GLU A 57 22.96 -7.73 -1.21
C GLU A 57 23.08 -8.56 -2.49
N ARG A 58 22.01 -9.25 -2.88
CA ARG A 58 21.92 -10.01 -4.14
C ARG A 58 21.61 -9.15 -5.36
N GLY A 59 21.35 -7.85 -5.18
CA GLY A 59 20.96 -6.94 -6.26
C GLY A 59 19.55 -7.20 -6.82
N GLN A 60 18.71 -7.97 -6.13
CA GLN A 60 17.37 -8.34 -6.56
C GLN A 60 16.33 -7.49 -5.85
N MET A 61 16.19 -6.23 -6.26
CA MET A 61 15.31 -5.25 -5.63
C MET A 61 14.11 -4.92 -6.53
N PRO A 62 13.06 -5.77 -6.59
CA PRO A 62 11.91 -5.57 -7.49
C PRO A 62 11.10 -4.31 -7.18
N TRP A 63 11.26 -3.71 -5.99
CA TRP A 63 10.67 -2.40 -5.64
C TRP A 63 11.47 -1.21 -6.19
N ARG A 64 12.72 -1.42 -6.58
CA ARG A 64 13.59 -0.38 -7.12
C ARG A 64 13.36 -0.30 -8.63
N LEU A 65 12.86 0.85 -9.07
CA LEU A 65 12.68 1.15 -10.48
C LEU A 65 14.03 1.55 -11.10
N ASP A 66 14.84 0.58 -11.48
CA ASP A 66 16.07 0.85 -12.23
C ASP A 66 15.73 1.21 -13.68
N GLY A 67 15.39 2.48 -13.95
CA GLY A 67 15.43 3.17 -15.25
C GLY A 67 14.68 2.61 -16.47
N GLY A 68 14.16 1.37 -16.47
CA GLY A 68 13.67 0.67 -17.66
C GLY A 68 12.35 -0.06 -17.48
N ALA A 69 11.89 -0.30 -16.25
CA ALA A 69 10.59 -0.91 -16.00
C ALA A 69 9.53 0.18 -15.81
N ARG A 70 8.99 0.70 -16.93
CA ARG A 70 7.69 1.39 -16.90
C ARG A 70 6.69 0.40 -16.31
N ALA A 71 6.22 0.67 -15.10
CA ALA A 71 5.06 -0.01 -14.56
C ALA A 71 3.91 0.17 -15.57
N ALA A 72 3.50 -0.93 -16.20
CA ALA A 72 2.32 -0.95 -17.04
C ALA A 72 1.13 -0.63 -16.14
N VAL A 73 0.68 0.62 -16.21
CA VAL A 73 -0.60 1.03 -15.65
C VAL A 73 -1.66 0.37 -16.52
N ALA A 74 -2.29 -0.68 -16.01
CA ALA A 74 -3.50 -1.24 -16.61
C ALA A 74 -4.64 -0.19 -16.52
N PRO A 75 -5.53 -0.13 -17.53
CA PRO A 75 -6.52 0.94 -17.70
C PRO A 75 -7.58 0.99 -16.59
#